data_AF-A0A978TR98-F1
#
_entry.id   AF-A0A978TR98-F1
#
_cell.length_a   1.000
_cell.length_b   1.000
_cell.length_c   1.000
_cell.angle_alpha   90.00
_cell.angle_beta   90.00
_cell.angle_gamma   90.00
#
_symmetry.space_group_name_H-M   'P 1'
#
loop_
_entity.id
_entity.type
_entity.pdbx_description
1 polymer ?
#
loop_
_entity_poly.entity_id
_entity_poly.type
_entity_poly.pdbx_seq_one_letter_code
_entity_poly.pdbx_strand_id
1 'polypeptide(L)'
;MTGWVLKLDRPFLAANPESDAGATTFLRVLFQEVYGVDVSVCTDRVETYHEGIEEVSERCGTDEMGYLRTSFQDMDDRSEYRVAILTYGLPDLEMQWSYYLIKSGYAYRFCHGHLRVFFGTEISQYQLATIWKQVFHFEPNFQRE
;
A
#
# COMPACT_ATOMS: atom_id res chain seq x y z
N MET A 1 -19.87 -1.16 8.11
CA MET A 1 -18.80 -0.26 7.65
C MET A 1 -19.08 0.10 6.20
N THR A 2 -18.85 1.35 5.82
CA THR A 2 -19.07 1.81 4.43
C THR A 2 -17.76 1.68 3.67
N GLY A 3 -17.77 1.04 2.52
CA GLY A 3 -16.61 0.89 1.65
C GLY A 3 -16.36 2.14 0.81
N TRP A 4 -15.10 2.50 0.66
CA TRP A 4 -14.63 3.61 -0.16
C TRP A 4 -13.45 3.16 -1.02
N VAL A 5 -13.38 3.65 -2.24
CA VAL A 5 -12.31 3.36 -3.18
C VAL A 5 -11.67 4.66 -3.63
N LEU A 6 -10.34 4.69 -3.55
CA LEU A 6 -9.52 5.71 -4.18
C LEU A 6 -8.82 5.08 -5.38
N LYS A 7 -9.23 5.51 -6.58
CA LYS A 7 -8.57 5.12 -7.82
C LYS A 7 -7.31 5.95 -8.04
N LEU A 8 -6.23 5.29 -8.42
CA LEU A 8 -4.91 5.88 -8.59
C LEU A 8 -4.55 5.79 -10.07
N ASP A 9 -5.07 6.72 -10.88
CA ASP A 9 -5.05 6.61 -12.35
C ASP A 9 -4.04 7.56 -13.03
N ARG A 10 -3.32 8.37 -12.25
CA ARG A 10 -2.24 9.25 -12.72
C ARG A 10 -0.92 8.76 -12.13
N PRO A 11 0.24 9.09 -12.73
CA PRO A 11 1.50 8.91 -12.04
C PRO A 11 1.43 9.71 -10.75
N PHE A 12 1.17 8.99 -9.67
CA PHE A 12 1.13 9.38 -8.27
C PHE A 12 2.48 9.99 -7.79
N LEU A 13 3.42 10.18 -8.73
CA LEU A 13 4.86 10.17 -8.59
C LEU A 13 5.56 11.39 -9.20
N ALA A 14 4.86 12.49 -9.51
CA ALA A 14 5.58 13.72 -9.85
C ALA A 14 6.44 14.24 -8.67
N ALA A 15 6.24 13.69 -7.45
CA ALA A 15 7.05 13.99 -6.27
C ALA A 15 7.91 12.82 -5.74
N ASN A 16 7.68 11.56 -6.18
CA ASN A 16 8.47 10.43 -5.70
C ASN A 16 8.50 9.31 -6.76
N PRO A 17 9.51 9.24 -7.64
CA PRO A 17 9.56 8.28 -8.75
C PRO A 17 9.71 6.81 -8.31
N GLU A 18 9.92 6.53 -7.01
CA GLU A 18 10.09 5.19 -6.46
C GLU A 18 8.80 4.75 -5.75
N SER A 19 7.95 4.07 -6.49
CA SER A 19 6.53 3.85 -6.18
C SER A 19 6.20 2.97 -4.99
N ASP A 20 7.12 2.14 -4.51
CA ASP A 20 6.92 1.35 -3.28
C ASP A 20 7.25 2.15 -2.00
N ALA A 21 8.20 3.09 -2.10
CA ALA A 21 8.60 3.92 -0.97
C ALA A 21 7.44 4.79 -0.46
N GLY A 22 6.58 5.28 -1.37
CA GLY A 22 5.42 6.09 -1.02
C GLY A 22 4.37 5.32 -0.21
N ALA A 23 3.94 4.15 -0.68
CA ALA A 23 2.95 3.33 0.00
C ALA A 23 3.44 2.86 1.38
N THR A 24 4.69 2.39 1.44
CA THR A 24 5.32 1.96 2.69
C THR A 24 5.46 3.13 3.68
N THR A 25 5.87 4.32 3.22
CA THR A 25 5.94 5.52 4.07
C THR A 25 4.58 5.91 4.61
N PHE A 26 3.54 5.90 3.77
CA PHE A 26 2.18 6.19 4.21
C PHE A 26 1.71 5.25 5.32
N LEU A 27 1.92 3.94 5.14
CA LEU A 27 1.54 2.96 6.16
C LEU A 27 2.33 3.18 7.45
N ARG A 28 3.65 3.37 7.37
CA ARG A 28 4.48 3.64 8.55
C ARG A 28 4.00 4.85 9.33
N VAL A 29 3.70 5.95 8.65
CA VAL A 29 3.18 7.18 9.30
C VAL A 29 1.79 6.93 9.88
N LEU A 30 0.90 6.23 9.16
CA LEU A 30 -0.45 5.93 9.64
C LEU A 30 -0.41 5.09 10.93
N PHE A 31 0.31 3.96 10.93
CA PHE A 31 0.40 3.09 12.10
C PHE A 31 1.05 3.83 13.28
N GLN A 32 2.09 4.62 13.04
CA GLN A 32 2.80 5.33 14.09
C GLN A 32 1.98 6.50 14.67
N GLU A 33 1.39 7.35 13.83
CA GLU A 33 0.72 8.57 14.27
C GLU A 33 -0.71 8.35 14.74
N VAL A 34 -1.42 7.38 14.16
CA VAL A 34 -2.83 7.10 14.53
C VAL A 34 -2.92 6.00 15.58
N TYR A 35 -2.11 4.96 15.46
CA TYR A 35 -2.24 3.75 16.29
C TYR A 35 -1.06 3.54 17.24
N GLY A 36 -0.01 4.37 17.18
CA GLY A 36 1.15 4.26 18.06
C GLY A 36 2.01 3.01 17.83
N VAL A 37 1.91 2.39 16.66
CA VAL A 37 2.61 1.14 16.32
C VAL A 37 3.72 1.41 15.31
N ASP A 38 4.92 0.94 15.61
CA ASP A 38 6.04 0.94 14.67
C ASP A 38 5.99 -0.30 13.76
N VAL A 39 5.74 -0.09 12.47
CA VAL A 39 5.68 -1.14 11.44
C VAL A 39 6.93 -1.18 10.55
N SER A 40 8.06 -0.63 11.03
CA SER A 40 9.33 -0.60 10.27
C SER A 40 10.00 -1.97 10.09
N VAL A 41 9.60 -2.99 10.86
CA VAL A 41 10.14 -4.34 10.79
C VAL A 41 9.22 -5.21 9.95
N CYS A 42 9.77 -5.83 8.89
CA CYS A 42 9.11 -6.90 8.16
C CYS A 42 9.74 -8.25 8.53
N THR A 43 8.89 -9.18 8.94
CA THR A 43 9.17 -10.56 9.33
C THR A 43 8.47 -11.52 8.37
N ASP A 44 8.70 -12.83 8.55
CA ASP A 44 8.02 -13.90 7.81
C ASP A 44 8.07 -13.73 6.28
N ARG A 45 9.23 -13.30 5.77
CA ARG A 45 9.49 -13.18 4.34
C ARG A 45 9.54 -14.56 3.69
N VAL A 46 8.56 -14.85 2.85
CA VAL A 46 8.47 -16.08 2.06
C VAL A 46 8.62 -15.73 0.59
N GLU A 47 9.53 -16.43 -0.08
CA GLU A 47 9.71 -16.34 -1.54
C GLU A 47 9.24 -17.65 -2.16
N THR A 48 8.34 -17.56 -3.13
CA THR A 48 7.83 -18.71 -3.89
C THR A 48 8.02 -18.47 -5.38
N TYR A 49 8.47 -19.52 -6.05
CA TYR A 49 8.67 -19.53 -7.50
C TYR A 49 7.71 -20.55 -8.12
N HIS A 50 6.84 -20.10 -9.02
CA HIS A 50 5.93 -20.98 -9.74
C HIS A 50 5.69 -20.46 -11.16
N GLU A 51 5.79 -21.34 -12.16
CA GLU A 51 5.42 -21.04 -13.56
C GLU A 51 6.07 -19.75 -14.12
N GLY A 52 7.33 -19.47 -13.77
CA GLY A 52 8.03 -18.26 -14.21
C GLY A 52 7.67 -16.99 -13.44
N ILE A 53 6.84 -17.09 -12.39
CA ILE A 53 6.50 -15.98 -11.49
C ILE A 53 7.31 -16.10 -10.20
N GLU A 54 7.88 -14.98 -9.77
CA GLU A 54 8.40 -14.76 -8.43
C GLU A 54 7.33 -14.05 -7.59
N GLU A 55 6.92 -14.69 -6.50
CA GLU A 55 6.07 -14.11 -5.48
C GLU A 55 6.88 -13.93 -4.19
N VAL A 56 6.82 -12.75 -3.60
CA VAL A 56 7.42 -12.45 -2.30
C VAL A 56 6.32 -11.94 -1.37
N SER A 57 6.12 -12.62 -0.25
CA SER A 57 5.16 -12.24 0.80
C SER A 57 5.90 -11.89 2.08
N GLU A 58 5.54 -10.78 2.70
CA GLU A 58 6.18 -10.21 3.89
C GLU A 58 5.12 -9.71 4.88
N ARG A 59 5.36 -9.90 6.18
CA ARG A 59 4.51 -9.35 7.25
C ARG A 59 5.24 -8.22 7.95
N CYS A 60 4.68 -7.03 8.01
CA CYS A 60 5.30 -5.89 8.69
C CYS A 60 4.45 -5.41 9.87
N GLY A 61 5.08 -5.10 11.01
CA GLY A 61 4.40 -4.74 12.26
C GLY A 61 4.59 -5.76 13.38
N THR A 62 3.60 -5.85 14.28
CA THR A 62 3.53 -6.85 15.36
C THR A 62 2.62 -8.01 14.96
N ASP A 63 2.54 -9.05 15.79
CA ASP A 63 1.62 -10.18 15.54
C ASP A 63 0.14 -9.78 15.56
N GLU A 64 -0.20 -8.72 16.32
CA GLU A 64 -1.57 -8.25 16.50
C GLU A 64 -1.96 -7.17 15.50
N MET A 65 -1.02 -6.33 15.07
CA MET A 65 -1.30 -5.14 14.26
C MET A 65 -0.19 -4.83 13.26
N GLY A 66 -0.59 -4.64 12.00
CA GLY A 66 0.36 -4.36 10.92
C GLY A 66 -0.26 -4.54 9.54
N TYR A 67 0.59 -4.89 8.56
CA TYR A 67 0.13 -5.21 7.21
C TYR A 67 0.88 -6.38 6.59
N LEU A 68 0.22 -7.08 5.67
CA LEU A 68 0.81 -8.07 4.79
C LEU A 68 1.10 -7.40 3.45
N ARG A 69 2.30 -7.59 2.91
CA ARG A 69 2.73 -7.13 1.60
C ARG A 69 3.05 -8.34 0.75
N THR A 70 2.40 -8.47 -0.40
CA THR A 70 2.70 -9.49 -1.40
C THR A 70 3.04 -8.82 -2.71
N SER A 71 4.17 -9.20 -3.29
CA SER A 71 4.60 -8.73 -4.59
C SER A 71 4.79 -9.85 -5.59
N PHE A 72 4.45 -9.58 -6.85
CA PHE A 72 4.53 -10.53 -7.95
C PHE A 72 5.34 -9.94 -9.10
N GLN A 73 6.25 -10.73 -9.64
CA GLN A 73 7.05 -10.39 -10.81
C GLN A 73 7.11 -11.57 -11.77
N ASP A 74 6.87 -11.31 -13.05
CA ASP A 74 7.22 -12.24 -14.12
C ASP A 74 8.76 -12.25 -14.28
N MET A 75 9.35 -13.44 -14.19
CA MET A 75 10.80 -13.61 -14.27
C MET A 75 11.32 -13.61 -15.70
N ASP A 76 10.49 -14.02 -16.66
CA ASP A 76 10.80 -14.00 -18.09
C ASP A 76 10.68 -12.57 -18.62
N ASP A 77 9.66 -11.84 -18.15
CA ASP A 77 9.44 -10.43 -18.43
C ASP A 77 9.42 -9.58 -17.14
N ARG A 78 10.62 -9.23 -16.67
CA ARG A 78 10.84 -8.35 -15.50
C ARG A 78 10.44 -6.88 -15.76
N SER A 79 9.62 -6.61 -16.77
CA SER A 79 9.07 -5.28 -17.03
C SER A 79 7.92 -4.94 -16.09
N GLU A 80 7.28 -5.94 -15.50
CA GLU A 80 6.09 -5.77 -14.68
C GLU A 80 6.33 -6.13 -13.21
N TYR A 81 5.69 -5.37 -12.31
CA TYR A 81 5.68 -5.66 -10.88
C TYR A 81 4.32 -5.29 -10.29
N ARG A 82 3.68 -6.25 -9.61
CA ARG A 82 2.38 -6.04 -8.95
C ARG A 82 2.58 -6.14 -7.45
N VAL A 83 1.87 -5.30 -6.70
CA VAL A 83 1.88 -5.31 -5.24
C VAL A 83 0.46 -5.30 -4.72
N ALA A 84 0.21 -6.12 -3.71
CA ALA A 84 -0.97 -6.09 -2.88
C ALA A 84 -0.56 -5.89 -1.41
N ILE A 85 -1.27 -5.01 -0.71
CA ILE A 85 -1.08 -4.74 0.71
C ILE A 85 -2.42 -4.87 1.41
N LEU A 86 -2.45 -5.58 2.54
CA LEU A 86 -3.63 -5.76 3.38
C LEU A 86 -3.28 -5.43 4.84
N THR A 87 -3.99 -4.48 5.44
CA THR A 87 -3.83 -4.18 6.88
C THR A 87 -4.61 -5.14 7.76
N TYR A 88 -4.14 -5.37 8.97
CA TYR A 88 -4.83 -6.13 10.01
C TYR A 88 -4.67 -5.47 11.39
N GLY A 89 -5.55 -5.85 12.33
CA GLY A 89 -5.48 -5.42 13.72
C GLY A 89 -5.97 -3.99 14.00
N LEU A 90 -6.37 -3.25 12.97
CA LEU A 90 -6.89 -1.90 13.09
C LEU A 90 -8.35 -1.91 13.59
N PRO A 91 -8.70 -1.14 14.64
CA PRO A 91 -10.00 -1.24 15.31
C PRO A 91 -11.18 -0.63 14.54
N ASP A 92 -10.93 0.34 13.66
CA ASP A 92 -11.96 1.12 12.98
C ASP A 92 -11.62 1.46 11.52
N LEU A 93 -10.65 0.75 10.95
CA LEU A 93 -10.14 0.98 9.61
C LEU A 93 -9.68 -0.35 9.00
N GLU A 94 -10.15 -0.69 7.80
CA GLU A 94 -9.55 -1.78 7.01
C GLU A 94 -9.09 -1.22 5.67
N MET A 95 -7.88 -1.59 5.23
CA MET A 95 -7.32 -1.15 3.96
C MET A 95 -6.81 -2.32 3.12
N GLN A 96 -7.17 -2.28 1.84
CA GLN A 96 -6.58 -3.12 0.80
C GLN A 96 -6.03 -2.21 -0.30
N TRP A 97 -4.71 -2.24 -0.50
CA TRP A 97 -4.05 -1.47 -1.53
C TRP A 97 -3.47 -2.40 -2.59
N SER A 98 -3.92 -2.29 -3.84
CA SER A 98 -3.29 -3.00 -4.95
C SER A 98 -2.78 -2.02 -5.98
N TYR A 99 -1.55 -2.21 -6.46
CA TYR A 99 -0.97 -1.35 -7.48
C TYR A 99 0.02 -2.07 -8.39
N TYR A 100 0.26 -1.45 -9.53
CA TYR A 100 1.07 -2.00 -10.60
C TYR A 100 2.15 -1.01 -11.04
N LEU A 101 3.37 -1.53 -11.18
CA LEU A 101 4.57 -0.80 -11.56
C LEU A 101 5.12 -1.39 -12.86
N ILE A 102 5.65 -0.50 -13.72
CA ILE A 102 6.33 -0.86 -14.96
C ILE A 102 7.77 -0.41 -14.88
N LYS A 103 8.69 -1.26 -15.32
CA LYS A 103 10.10 -0.93 -15.46
C LYS A 103 10.31 0.13 -16.55
N SER A 104 10.99 1.21 -16.18
CA SER A 104 11.37 2.31 -17.05
C SER A 104 12.87 2.56 -16.90
N GLY A 105 13.68 1.92 -17.74
CA GLY A 105 15.15 1.91 -17.60
C GLY A 105 15.58 1.06 -16.41
N TYR A 106 16.27 1.67 -15.44
CA TYR A 106 16.73 1.01 -14.21
C TYR A 106 15.77 1.15 -13.02
N ALA A 107 14.67 1.90 -13.17
CA ALA A 107 13.70 2.16 -12.10
C ALA A 107 12.34 1.56 -12.43
N TYR A 108 11.51 1.34 -11.41
CA TYR A 108 10.09 1.04 -11.58
C TYR A 108 9.26 2.31 -11.44
N ARG A 109 8.23 2.44 -12.28
CA ARG A 109 7.29 3.56 -12.26
C ARG A 109 5.89 3.05 -12.02
N PHE A 110 5.18 3.68 -11.10
CA PHE A 110 3.74 3.50 -10.90
C PHE A 110 2.96 3.74 -12.18
N CYS A 111 2.11 2.79 -12.52
CA CYS A 111 1.21 2.88 -13.67
C CYS A 111 -0.23 3.15 -13.20
N HIS A 112 -0.79 2.26 -12.39
CA HIS A 112 -2.13 2.42 -11.82
C HIS A 112 -2.29 1.61 -10.53
N GLY A 113 -3.34 1.92 -9.77
CA GLY A 113 -3.68 1.17 -8.56
C GLY A 113 -5.02 1.59 -7.97
N HIS A 114 -5.39 0.94 -6.88
CA HIS A 114 -6.54 1.31 -6.09
C HIS A 114 -6.24 1.08 -4.61
N LEU A 115 -6.73 2.00 -3.78
CA LEU A 115 -6.80 1.82 -2.35
C LEU A 115 -8.28 1.70 -1.96
N ARG A 116 -8.67 0.51 -1.49
CA ARG A 116 -9.97 0.27 -0.87
C ARG A 116 -9.85 0.48 0.62
N VAL A 117 -10.80 1.19 1.20
CA VAL A 117 -10.82 1.52 2.62
C VAL A 117 -12.22 1.33 3.17
N PHE A 118 -12.33 0.67 4.31
CA PHE A 118 -13.56 0.58 5.08
C PHE A 118 -13.37 1.36 6.37
N PHE A 119 -14.18 2.40 6.54
CA PHE A 119 -14.15 3.23 7.74
C PHE A 119 -15.23 2.78 8.73
N GLY A 120 -14.85 2.61 9.98
CA GLY A 120 -15.75 2.43 11.12
C GLY A 120 -16.28 3.75 11.68
N THR A 121 -15.49 4.83 11.55
CA THR A 121 -15.81 6.15 12.14
C THR A 121 -15.47 7.31 11.19
N GLU A 122 -16.11 8.47 11.33
CA GLU A 122 -15.71 9.70 10.61
C GLU A 122 -14.32 10.19 11.02
N ILE A 123 -13.90 9.89 12.26
CA ILE A 123 -12.57 10.23 12.79
C ILE A 123 -11.48 9.48 12.00
N SER A 124 -11.63 8.16 11.80
CA SER A 124 -10.70 7.35 11.01
C SER A 124 -10.58 7.84 9.57
N GLN A 125 -11.69 8.28 8.97
CA GLN A 125 -11.69 8.87 7.63
C GLN A 125 -10.89 10.18 7.56
N TYR A 126 -11.09 11.07 8.53
CA TYR A 126 -10.36 12.33 8.63
C TYR A 126 -8.86 12.13 8.88
N GLN A 127 -8.50 11.22 9.80
CA GLN A 127 -7.11 10.89 10.12
C GLN A 127 -6.39 10.33 8.90
N LEU A 128 -7.01 9.36 8.20
CA LEU A 128 -6.42 8.80 7.00
C LEU A 128 -6.20 9.86 5.91
N ALA A 129 -7.19 10.73 5.67
CA ALA A 129 -7.05 11.80 4.69
C ALA A 129 -5.93 12.79 5.04
N THR A 130 -5.74 13.07 6.33
CA THR A 130 -4.66 13.94 6.83
C THR A 130 -3.29 13.32 6.59
N ILE A 131 -3.10 12.05 6.99
CA ILE A 131 -1.84 11.32 6.76
C ILE A 131 -1.56 11.18 5.26
N TRP A 132 -2.59 10.89 4.47
CA TRP A 132 -2.48 10.83 3.02
C TRP A 132 -1.93 12.14 2.43
N LYS A 133 -2.53 13.28 2.81
CA LYS A 133 -2.08 14.59 2.37
C LYS A 133 -0.68 14.94 2.86
N GLN A 134 -0.31 14.54 4.07
CA GLN A 134 1.04 14.73 4.60
C GLN A 134 2.09 14.00 3.75
N VAL A 135 1.82 12.75 3.38
CA VAL A 135 2.79 11.89 2.69
C VAL A 135 2.80 12.14 1.18
N PHE A 136 1.64 12.40 0.58
CA PHE A 136 1.51 12.54 -0.87
C PHE A 136 1.28 13.98 -1.35
N HIS A 137 1.11 14.93 -0.44
CA HIS A 137 0.97 16.36 -0.70
C HIS A 137 -0.27 16.76 -1.54
N PHE A 138 -1.33 15.94 -1.53
CA PHE A 138 -2.63 16.29 -2.12
C PHE A 138 -3.79 15.60 -1.40
N GLU A 139 -5.01 16.08 -1.62
CA GLU A 139 -6.23 15.53 -1.01
C GLU A 139 -6.67 14.21 -1.69
N PRO A 140 -6.94 13.13 -0.93
CA PRO A 140 -7.47 11.91 -1.52
C PRO A 140 -8.93 12.11 -1.98
N ASN A 141 -9.25 11.66 -3.19
CA ASN A 141 -10.60 11.69 -3.73
C ASN A 141 -11.30 10.32 -3.60
N PHE A 142 -11.72 9.97 -2.38
CA PHE A 142 -12.44 8.73 -2.12
C PHE A 142 -13.84 8.74 -2.75
N GLN A 143 -14.17 7.68 -3.48
CA GLN A 143 -15.50 7.41 -4.02
C GLN A 143 -16.15 6.31 -3.20
N ARG A 144 -17.45 6.41 -2.89
CA ARG A 144 -18.17 5.29 -2.28
C ARG A 144 -18.24 4.13 -3.26
N GLU A 145 -18.04 2.92 -2.76
CA GLU A 145 -18.26 1.68 -3.53
C GLU A 145 -19.75 1.33 -3.64
#